data_AF-A0A8T2WG15-F1
#
_entry.id   AF-A0A8T2WG15-F1
#
_cell.length_a   1.000
_cell.length_b   1.000
_cell.length_c   1.000
_cell.angle_alpha   90.00
_cell.angle_beta   90.00
_cell.angle_gamma   90.00
#
_symmetry.space_group_name_H-M   'P 1'
#
loop_
_entity.id
_entity.type
_entity.pdbx_description
1 polymer ?
#
loop_
_entity_poly.entity_id
_entity_poly.type
_entity_poly.pdbx_seq_one_letter_code
_entity_poly.pdbx_strand_id
1 'polypeptide(L)'
;MEQDQKKLIRAVVRQVHPDLFTAHPFERSKNSESLKALNVYADQLSKGLIPDPARLEFYVKQGEGTFSKVLTSLPGTASLSPLFFSFGLITEEEALRDAAAVASSNGANVGRDLFEWLSTVAEEAALAADQHDAMKREVRSLRSDLEEQYGFAALDIGGEFVLGGEAQRKQVEALTALAQGLEILLSSSQQTSSAEKIDRNEFRNLAVRLYHPEGAPLVTVGYQGDDGTFNVRTEPMESHVGETGILHIVGHEDPNRVAAALGKLDLSRAQLLSKVSSFWVRRSRELATALRAALAVENVWFDARSEDAARKFVLWVGAVLEKKENLAVGLLGRGYAFSVLVHSDDSSPLLDFIESSSVLQVRTDCPPKHLLAFMVSEAGELAHETATLVADTKAEEAAALEAVRDALGAKHVVRVCSSYDQHKVLEAAARLVEAAPSLRAAVDLSGISLAIDDCYDVWESGFISIPFDFSISDLQPQLQALLAPPAQEAAVSLTSDGSGRRRNGVAANAIAVAPTTKLLRRRSFIDDSVVRRSVTQQRRLMHAFKVSNLCRGSVSSIVFKKI
;
A
#
# COMPACT_ATOMS: atom_id res chain seq x y z
N MET A 1 37.41 -3.39 -19.15
CA MET A 1 37.32 -3.07 -17.70
C MET A 1 35.93 -2.56 -17.33
N GLU A 2 35.34 -1.59 -18.06
CA GLU A 2 34.05 -0.96 -17.73
C GLU A 2 32.82 -1.89 -17.72
N GLN A 3 32.76 -2.87 -18.62
CA GLN A 3 31.64 -3.81 -18.72
C GLN A 3 31.65 -4.90 -17.64
N ASP A 4 32.83 -5.18 -17.07
CA ASP A 4 33.01 -6.16 -16.00
C ASP A 4 32.66 -5.54 -14.64
N GLN A 5 33.05 -4.28 -14.38
CA GLN A 5 32.66 -3.56 -13.17
C GLN A 5 31.14 -3.37 -13.06
N LYS A 6 30.43 -3.10 -14.16
CA LYS A 6 28.95 -3.05 -14.19
C LYS A 6 28.30 -4.38 -13.80
N LYS A 7 28.88 -5.52 -14.21
CA LYS A 7 28.42 -6.86 -13.81
C LYS A 7 28.69 -7.14 -12.33
N LEU A 8 29.84 -6.71 -11.83
CA LEU A 8 30.25 -6.88 -10.43
C LEU A 8 29.35 -6.07 -9.48
N ILE A 9 29.01 -4.82 -9.81
CA ILE A 9 28.06 -4.01 -9.00
C ILE A 9 26.68 -4.65 -8.96
N ARG A 10 26.15 -5.11 -10.11
CA ARG A 10 24.85 -5.81 -10.13
C ARG A 10 24.89 -7.09 -9.30
N ALA A 11 26.01 -7.80 -9.30
CA ALA A 11 26.19 -8.99 -8.46
C ALA A 11 26.23 -8.66 -6.96
N VAL A 12 26.79 -7.51 -6.57
CA VAL A 12 26.73 -7.00 -5.19
C VAL A 12 25.29 -6.63 -4.82
N VAL A 13 24.62 -5.78 -5.61
CA VAL A 13 23.25 -5.30 -5.34
C VAL A 13 22.26 -6.46 -5.23
N ARG A 14 22.36 -7.47 -6.10
CA ARG A 14 21.52 -8.68 -6.03
C ARG A 14 21.69 -9.50 -4.75
N GLN A 15 22.80 -9.35 -4.03
CA GLN A 15 23.06 -10.10 -2.79
C GLN A 15 22.64 -9.33 -1.54
N VAL A 16 22.53 -7.99 -1.63
CA VAL A 16 22.31 -7.11 -0.48
C VAL A 16 21.05 -6.26 -0.60
N HIS A 17 20.27 -6.40 -1.68
CA HIS A 17 19.08 -5.58 -1.90
C HIS A 17 18.13 -5.63 -0.69
N PRO A 18 17.67 -4.49 -0.15
CA PRO A 18 16.83 -4.44 1.05
C PRO A 18 15.58 -5.33 0.97
N ASP A 19 14.99 -5.48 -0.22
CA ASP A 19 13.79 -6.31 -0.43
C ASP A 19 14.02 -7.81 -0.22
N LEU A 20 15.27 -8.27 -0.27
CA LEU A 20 15.62 -9.66 0.08
C LEU A 20 15.54 -9.92 1.59
N PHE A 21 15.42 -8.85 2.39
CA PHE A 21 15.43 -8.85 3.85
C PHE A 21 14.11 -8.32 4.43
N THR A 22 12.98 -8.46 3.71
CA THR A 22 11.65 -8.01 4.19
C THR A 22 11.25 -8.59 5.55
N ALA A 23 11.68 -9.81 5.86
CA ALA A 23 11.46 -10.47 7.16
C ALA A 23 12.49 -10.07 8.24
N HIS A 24 13.50 -9.26 7.92
CA HIS A 24 14.67 -8.96 8.77
C HIS A 24 14.99 -7.45 8.77
N PRO A 25 14.24 -6.63 9.55
CA PRO A 25 14.29 -5.18 9.47
C PRO A 25 15.66 -4.55 9.80
N PHE A 26 16.44 -5.19 10.67
CA PHE A 26 17.76 -4.68 11.08
C PHE A 26 18.79 -4.80 9.93
N GLU A 27 18.88 -5.98 9.34
CA GLU A 27 19.74 -6.30 8.20
C GLU A 27 19.32 -5.48 6.97
N ARG A 28 18.01 -5.29 6.78
CA ARG A 28 17.45 -4.41 5.76
C ARG A 28 17.91 -2.95 5.94
N SER A 29 17.85 -2.43 7.16
CA SER A 29 18.33 -1.07 7.48
C SER A 29 19.81 -0.92 7.22
N LYS A 30 20.63 -1.87 7.69
CA LYS A 30 22.10 -1.84 7.49
C LYS A 30 22.49 -1.91 6.01
N ASN A 31 21.80 -2.74 5.24
CA ASN A 31 22.00 -2.79 3.79
C ASN A 31 21.56 -1.50 3.09
N SER A 32 20.44 -0.89 3.52
CA SER A 32 19.98 0.39 2.99
C SER A 32 20.99 1.52 3.30
N GLU A 33 21.47 1.62 4.54
CA GLU A 33 22.50 2.57 4.97
C GLU A 33 23.79 2.43 4.15
N SER A 34 24.27 1.20 3.96
CA SER A 34 25.49 0.92 3.20
C SER A 34 25.32 1.13 1.69
N LEU A 35 24.13 0.86 1.12
CA LEU A 35 23.84 1.21 -0.27
C LEU A 35 23.73 2.74 -0.46
N LYS A 36 23.18 3.47 0.51
CA LYS A 36 23.15 4.94 0.50
C LYS A 36 24.56 5.52 0.56
N ALA A 37 25.43 5.01 1.44
CA ALA A 37 26.83 5.43 1.52
C ALA A 37 27.61 5.09 0.23
N LEU A 38 27.33 3.94 -0.38
CA LEU A 38 27.88 3.57 -1.68
C LEU A 38 27.39 4.52 -2.81
N ASN A 39 26.12 4.93 -2.77
CA ASN A 39 25.56 5.88 -3.74
C ASN A 39 26.16 7.28 -3.59
N VAL A 40 26.37 7.76 -2.35
CA VAL A 40 27.06 9.05 -2.10
C VAL A 40 28.49 9.01 -2.65
N TYR A 41 29.21 7.92 -2.37
CA TYR A 41 30.55 7.70 -2.89
C TYR A 41 30.57 7.68 -4.43
N ALA A 42 29.58 7.03 -5.07
CA ALA A 42 29.44 6.99 -6.52
C ALA A 42 29.02 8.34 -7.14
N ASP A 43 28.19 9.13 -6.45
CA ASP A 43 27.73 10.45 -6.89
C ASP A 43 28.88 11.48 -6.87
N GLN A 44 29.71 11.48 -5.83
CA GLN A 44 30.92 12.30 -5.78
C GLN A 44 31.85 11.99 -6.96
N LEU A 45 32.01 10.70 -7.28
CA LEU A 45 32.76 10.27 -8.46
C LEU A 45 32.15 10.73 -9.79
N SER A 46 30.82 10.75 -9.88
CA SER A 46 30.10 11.20 -11.08
C SER A 46 30.35 12.64 -11.45
N LYS A 47 30.54 13.47 -10.44
CA LYS A 47 30.78 14.90 -10.56
C LYS A 47 32.26 15.21 -10.81
N GLY A 48 33.10 14.18 -10.98
CA GLY A 48 34.56 14.31 -11.08
C GLY A 48 35.21 14.78 -9.78
N LEU A 49 34.51 14.63 -8.64
CA LEU A 49 35.03 14.98 -7.32
C LEU A 49 35.79 13.80 -6.72
N ILE A 50 36.76 14.11 -5.85
CA ILE A 50 37.48 13.11 -5.06
C ILE A 50 36.51 12.66 -3.95
N PRO A 51 36.11 11.37 -3.90
CA PRO A 51 35.11 10.93 -2.95
C PRO A 51 35.69 10.79 -1.54
N ASP A 52 34.85 10.97 -0.53
CA ASP A 52 35.21 10.74 0.86
C ASP A 52 35.35 9.23 1.14
N PRO A 53 36.36 8.77 1.90
CA PRO A 53 36.48 7.36 2.25
C PRO A 53 35.24 6.85 3.00
N ALA A 54 34.62 5.79 2.50
CA ALA A 54 33.38 5.23 3.06
C ALA A 54 33.63 3.84 3.67
N ARG A 55 33.11 3.59 4.87
CA ARG A 55 33.06 2.24 5.46
C ARG A 55 31.66 1.68 5.27
N LEU A 56 31.56 0.55 4.61
CA LEU A 56 30.30 -0.10 4.27
C LEU A 56 30.18 -1.44 5.00
N GLU A 57 28.96 -1.71 5.47
CA GLU A 57 28.60 -2.93 6.19
C GLU A 57 27.36 -3.55 5.54
N PHE A 58 27.53 -4.71 4.93
CA PHE A 58 26.44 -5.44 4.28
C PHE A 58 26.16 -6.77 4.97
N TYR A 59 24.90 -7.19 4.93
CA TYR A 59 24.43 -8.51 5.27
C TYR A 59 24.07 -9.26 4.00
N VAL A 60 24.60 -10.48 3.86
CA VAL A 60 24.35 -11.38 2.72
C VAL A 60 23.73 -12.68 3.24
N LYS A 61 22.72 -13.19 2.54
CA LYS A 61 22.02 -14.43 2.89
C LYS A 61 22.84 -15.65 2.46
N GLN A 62 23.21 -16.52 3.39
CA GLN A 62 23.96 -17.76 3.10
C GLN A 62 23.09 -19.03 3.08
N GLY A 63 21.81 -18.94 3.47
CA GLY A 63 20.86 -20.05 3.50
C GLY A 63 19.51 -19.62 4.08
N GLU A 64 18.64 -20.58 4.42
CA GLU A 64 17.40 -20.27 5.14
C GLU A 64 17.72 -19.78 6.57
N GLY A 65 17.63 -18.46 6.77
CA GLY A 65 17.72 -17.83 8.09
C GLY A 65 19.13 -17.50 8.59
N THR A 66 20.18 -17.72 7.81
CA THR A 66 21.57 -17.39 8.18
C THR A 66 22.15 -16.26 7.33
N PHE A 67 22.77 -15.28 8.00
CA PHE A 67 23.36 -14.09 7.37
C PHE A 67 24.85 -13.99 7.69
N SER A 68 25.65 -13.60 6.71
CA SER A 68 27.05 -13.24 6.89
C SER A 68 27.24 -11.74 6.75
N LYS A 69 28.02 -11.16 7.65
CA LYS A 69 28.39 -9.75 7.62
C LYS A 69 29.63 -9.54 6.74
N VAL A 70 29.51 -8.65 5.77
CA VAL A 70 30.57 -8.22 4.85
C VAL A 70 30.94 -6.78 5.19
N LEU A 71 32.17 -6.58 5.64
CA LEU A 71 32.73 -5.26 5.94
C LEU A 71 33.70 -4.87 4.84
N THR A 72 33.55 -3.66 4.29
CA THR A 72 34.46 -3.12 3.28
C THR A 72 34.72 -1.64 3.53
N SER A 73 35.88 -1.16 3.07
CA SER A 73 36.27 0.25 3.15
C SER A 73 36.66 0.73 1.77
N LEU A 74 35.94 1.71 1.25
CA LEU A 74 36.20 2.37 -0.01
C LEU A 74 37.22 3.51 0.20
N PRO A 75 38.31 3.56 -0.57
CA PRO A 75 39.33 4.61 -0.47
C PRO A 75 38.88 5.88 -1.18
N GLY A 76 39.43 7.05 -0.84
CA GLY A 76 39.18 8.30 -1.58
C GLY A 76 39.78 8.35 -2.99
N THR A 77 40.39 7.25 -3.46
CA THR A 77 41.08 7.15 -4.75
C THR A 77 40.17 6.64 -5.88
N ALA A 78 38.84 6.80 -5.77
CA ALA A 78 37.89 6.44 -6.82
C ALA A 78 37.85 4.94 -7.24
N SER A 79 38.19 4.02 -6.33
CA SER A 79 38.25 2.58 -6.64
C SER A 79 37.16 1.80 -5.90
N LEU A 80 36.35 1.05 -6.66
CA LEU A 80 35.34 0.13 -6.13
C LEU A 80 35.86 -1.31 -5.96
N SER A 81 37.12 -1.58 -6.31
CA SER A 81 37.72 -2.91 -6.25
C SER A 81 37.73 -3.50 -4.83
N PRO A 82 37.91 -2.71 -3.74
CA PRO A 82 37.76 -3.22 -2.37
C PRO A 82 36.37 -3.76 -2.05
N LEU A 83 35.31 -3.19 -2.65
CA LEU A 83 33.95 -3.70 -2.52
C LEU A 83 33.83 -5.06 -3.21
N PHE A 84 34.29 -5.18 -4.46
CA PHE A 84 34.17 -6.43 -5.20
C PHE A 84 35.00 -7.56 -4.57
N PHE A 85 36.17 -7.24 -4.03
CA PHE A 85 37.01 -8.20 -3.29
C PHE A 85 36.30 -8.69 -2.00
N SER A 86 35.68 -7.79 -1.23
CA SER A 86 34.94 -8.16 -0.01
C SER A 86 33.73 -9.06 -0.28
N PHE A 87 33.16 -9.01 -1.49
CA PHE A 87 32.10 -9.91 -1.94
C PHE A 87 32.61 -11.18 -2.66
N GLY A 88 33.94 -11.38 -2.71
CA GLY A 88 34.57 -12.53 -3.37
C GLY A 88 34.38 -12.55 -4.89
N LEU A 89 34.10 -11.39 -5.50
CA LEU A 89 33.80 -11.28 -6.93
C LEU A 89 35.03 -11.04 -7.80
N ILE A 90 36.14 -10.60 -7.20
CA ILE A 90 37.46 -10.45 -7.84
C ILE A 90 38.56 -10.96 -6.90
N THR A 91 39.70 -11.32 -7.47
CA THR A 91 40.89 -11.76 -6.72
C THR A 91 41.71 -10.58 -6.17
N GLU A 92 42.55 -10.83 -5.16
CA GLU A 92 43.44 -9.81 -4.58
C GLU A 92 44.39 -9.20 -5.62
N GLU A 93 44.86 -10.01 -6.56
CA GLU A 93 45.74 -9.62 -7.67
C GLU A 93 45.03 -8.74 -8.71
N GLU A 94 43.72 -8.88 -8.85
CA GLU A 94 42.88 -8.02 -9.71
C GLU A 94 42.56 -6.69 -9.02
N ALA A 95 42.29 -6.71 -7.72
CA ALA A 95 42.06 -5.51 -6.92
C ALA A 95 43.30 -4.58 -6.89
N LEU A 96 44.51 -5.16 -6.76
CA LEU A 96 45.77 -4.42 -6.80
C LEU A 96 46.07 -3.82 -8.19
N ARG A 97 45.68 -4.50 -9.27
CA ARG A 97 45.84 -4.00 -10.65
C ARG A 97 44.91 -2.83 -10.94
N ASP A 98 43.65 -2.89 -10.50
CA ASP A 98 42.70 -1.78 -10.64
C ASP A 98 43.16 -0.55 -9.85
N ALA A 99 43.62 -0.74 -8.60
CA ALA A 99 44.14 0.36 -7.78
C ALA A 99 45.34 1.08 -8.43
N ALA A 100 46.22 0.33 -9.11
CA ALA A 100 47.34 0.89 -9.85
C ALA A 100 46.92 1.61 -11.15
N ALA A 101 45.86 1.14 -11.82
CA ALA A 101 45.32 1.75 -13.03
C ALA A 101 44.58 3.08 -12.75
N VAL A 102 43.84 3.16 -11.64
CA VAL A 102 43.16 4.39 -11.20
C VAL A 102 44.16 5.45 -10.73
N ALA A 103 45.28 5.05 -10.12
CA ALA A 103 46.37 5.97 -9.77
C ALA A 103 47.11 6.55 -10.98
N SER A 104 47.05 5.89 -12.15
CA SER A 104 47.78 6.26 -13.36
C SER A 104 46.93 7.03 -14.40
N SER A 105 45.61 7.06 -14.23
CA SER A 105 44.68 7.76 -15.12
C SER A 105 44.04 8.93 -14.36
N ASN A 106 44.15 10.16 -14.87
CA ASN A 106 43.32 11.27 -14.37
C ASN A 106 41.86 10.87 -14.61
N GLY A 107 41.16 10.44 -13.54
CA GLY A 107 39.91 9.66 -13.51
C GLY A 107 38.65 10.29 -14.13
N ALA A 108 38.78 11.20 -15.09
CA ALA A 108 37.68 11.94 -15.70
C ALA A 108 36.94 11.19 -16.83
N ASN A 109 37.54 10.17 -17.46
CA ASN A 109 36.96 9.53 -18.65
C ASN A 109 36.32 8.16 -18.44
N VAL A 110 36.49 7.51 -17.28
CA VAL A 110 35.90 6.19 -16.98
C VAL A 110 34.51 6.29 -16.34
N GLY A 111 34.05 7.51 -16.05
CA GLY A 111 32.76 7.78 -15.43
C GLY A 111 31.60 7.94 -16.40
N ARG A 112 31.79 8.66 -17.52
CA ARG A 112 30.70 9.14 -18.38
C ARG A 112 29.75 8.05 -18.89
N ASP A 113 30.25 6.88 -19.28
CA ASP A 113 29.44 5.75 -19.78
C ASP A 113 28.64 5.01 -18.69
N LEU A 114 29.05 5.10 -17.42
CA LEU A 114 28.27 4.60 -16.29
C LEU A 114 27.13 5.58 -15.93
N PHE A 115 27.35 6.88 -16.14
CA PHE A 115 26.40 7.94 -15.86
C PHE A 115 25.32 8.08 -16.93
N GLU A 116 25.68 7.91 -18.21
CA GLU A 116 24.70 7.77 -19.28
C GLU A 116 23.78 6.55 -19.03
N TRP A 117 24.36 5.44 -18.55
CA TRP A 117 23.58 4.26 -18.16
C TRP A 117 22.65 4.50 -16.96
N LEU A 118 23.06 5.25 -15.93
CA LEU A 118 22.19 5.59 -14.79
C LEU A 118 21.01 6.49 -15.21
N SER A 119 21.25 7.42 -16.16
CA SER A 119 20.19 8.21 -16.78
C SER A 119 19.21 7.33 -17.56
N THR A 120 19.71 6.37 -18.34
CA THR A 120 18.88 5.37 -19.04
C THR A 120 18.08 4.52 -18.05
N VAL A 121 18.66 4.11 -16.92
CA VAL A 121 17.94 3.33 -15.88
C VAL A 121 16.84 4.16 -15.21
N ALA A 122 17.06 5.46 -15.01
CA ALA A 122 16.03 6.37 -14.49
C ALA A 122 14.89 6.59 -15.50
N GLU A 123 15.21 6.69 -16.80
CA GLU A 123 14.21 6.72 -17.87
C GLU A 123 13.42 5.41 -17.99
N GLU A 124 14.10 4.27 -17.89
CA GLU A 124 13.47 2.94 -17.85
C GLU A 124 12.53 2.81 -16.64
N ALA A 125 12.92 3.37 -15.47
CA ALA A 125 12.08 3.41 -14.28
C ALA A 125 10.86 4.34 -14.43
N ALA A 126 11.04 5.54 -15.01
CA ALA A 126 9.93 6.46 -15.28
C ALA A 126 8.93 5.86 -16.29
N LEU A 127 9.42 5.21 -17.33
CA LEU A 127 8.60 4.52 -18.32
C LEU A 127 7.86 3.32 -17.70
N ALA A 128 8.51 2.57 -16.80
CA ALA A 128 7.85 1.51 -16.03
C ALA A 128 6.74 2.06 -15.10
N ALA A 129 6.96 3.22 -14.48
CA ALA A 129 5.95 3.89 -13.65
C ALA A 129 4.74 4.36 -14.47
N ASP A 130 4.96 4.96 -15.64
CA ASP A 130 3.88 5.36 -16.57
C ASP A 130 3.06 4.15 -17.05
N GLN A 131 3.74 3.05 -17.37
CA GLN A 131 3.07 1.78 -17.73
C GLN A 131 2.24 1.23 -16.58
N HIS A 132 2.76 1.29 -15.36
CA HIS A 132 2.05 0.86 -14.15
C HIS A 132 0.79 1.69 -13.88
N ASP A 133 0.87 3.01 -14.06
CA ASP A 133 -0.28 3.90 -13.91
C ASP A 133 -1.30 3.77 -15.05
N ALA A 134 -0.85 3.42 -16.27
CA ALA A 134 -1.73 3.04 -17.35
C ALA A 134 -2.50 1.76 -17.03
N MET A 135 -1.81 0.69 -16.58
CA MET A 135 -2.44 -0.57 -16.20
C MET A 135 -3.43 -0.41 -15.03
N LYS A 136 -3.09 0.38 -14.00
CA LYS A 136 -4.05 0.69 -12.91
C LYS A 136 -5.32 1.37 -13.42
N ARG A 137 -5.20 2.28 -14.38
CA ARG A 137 -6.36 2.95 -15.00
C ARG A 137 -7.20 1.96 -15.78
N GLU A 138 -6.56 1.06 -16.53
CA GLU A 138 -7.22 0.00 -17.29
C GLU A 138 -8.00 -0.96 -16.37
N VAL A 139 -7.36 -1.49 -15.32
CA VAL A 139 -8.01 -2.37 -14.33
C VAL A 139 -9.22 -1.68 -13.70
N ARG A 140 -9.11 -0.41 -13.33
CA ARG A 140 -10.24 0.36 -12.76
C ARG A 140 -11.36 0.56 -13.79
N SER A 141 -11.03 0.84 -15.05
CA SER A 141 -12.01 1.00 -16.12
C SER A 141 -12.77 -0.30 -16.34
N LEU A 142 -12.06 -1.39 -16.61
CA LEU A 142 -12.66 -2.72 -16.84
C LEU A 142 -13.55 -3.17 -15.67
N ARG A 143 -13.08 -2.95 -14.44
CA ARG A 143 -13.88 -3.24 -13.25
C ARG A 143 -15.18 -2.42 -13.22
N SER A 144 -15.08 -1.11 -13.41
CA SER A 144 -16.24 -0.20 -13.40
C SER A 144 -17.24 -0.57 -14.52
N ASP A 145 -16.73 -0.85 -15.72
CA ASP A 145 -17.54 -1.22 -16.88
C ASP A 145 -18.30 -2.52 -16.60
N LEU A 146 -17.66 -3.54 -16.01
CA LEU A 146 -18.32 -4.79 -15.62
C LEU A 146 -19.34 -4.60 -14.49
N GLU A 147 -19.00 -3.84 -13.44
CA GLU A 147 -19.92 -3.53 -12.34
C GLU A 147 -21.19 -2.84 -12.85
N GLU A 148 -21.05 -1.85 -13.74
CA GLU A 148 -22.17 -1.14 -14.35
C GLU A 148 -22.96 -2.03 -15.31
N GLN A 149 -22.26 -2.72 -16.22
CA GLN A 149 -22.86 -3.49 -17.30
C GLN A 149 -23.69 -4.67 -16.77
N TYR A 150 -23.23 -5.36 -15.72
CA TYR A 150 -23.91 -6.54 -15.16
C TYR A 150 -24.61 -6.26 -13.82
N GLY A 151 -24.45 -5.04 -13.28
CA GLY A 151 -25.10 -4.61 -12.04
C GLY A 151 -24.58 -5.31 -10.79
N PHE A 152 -23.29 -5.70 -10.76
CA PHE A 152 -22.68 -6.29 -9.58
C PHE A 152 -22.71 -5.32 -8.39
N ALA A 153 -22.83 -5.85 -7.17
CA ALA A 153 -22.72 -5.02 -5.97
C ALA A 153 -21.28 -4.57 -5.71
N ALA A 154 -20.31 -5.44 -6.04
CA ALA A 154 -18.88 -5.19 -5.97
C ALA A 154 -18.14 -6.26 -6.76
N LEU A 155 -17.06 -5.88 -7.44
CA LEU A 155 -16.13 -6.79 -8.09
C LEU A 155 -14.73 -6.62 -7.47
N ASP A 156 -14.31 -7.64 -6.72
CA ASP A 156 -13.06 -7.67 -5.97
C ASP A 156 -12.09 -8.64 -6.67
N ILE A 157 -10.88 -8.19 -7.00
CA ILE A 157 -9.89 -9.01 -7.74
C ILE A 157 -8.77 -9.32 -6.77
N GLY A 158 -8.45 -10.60 -6.59
CA GLY A 158 -7.50 -11.08 -5.58
C GLY A 158 -6.23 -10.22 -5.51
N GLY A 159 -5.96 -9.68 -4.32
CA GLY A 159 -4.82 -8.80 -4.05
C GLY A 159 -5.01 -7.37 -4.55
N GLU A 160 -5.85 -6.56 -3.89
CA GLU A 160 -6.01 -5.11 -4.17
C GLU A 160 -4.71 -4.28 -4.03
N PHE A 161 -3.61 -4.90 -3.58
CA PHE A 161 -2.34 -4.24 -3.24
C PHE A 161 -1.11 -4.82 -3.95
N VAL A 162 -1.26 -5.53 -5.07
CA VAL A 162 -0.06 -6.04 -5.74
C VAL A 162 0.66 -4.90 -6.48
N LEU A 163 1.86 -4.58 -5.99
CA LEU A 163 2.72 -3.48 -6.45
C LEU A 163 3.52 -3.82 -7.72
N GLY A 164 3.33 -5.01 -8.31
CA GLY A 164 4.10 -5.49 -9.46
C GLY A 164 3.30 -5.48 -10.77
N GLY A 165 3.94 -5.06 -11.87
CA GLY A 165 3.33 -5.06 -13.20
C GLY A 165 2.81 -6.43 -13.68
N GLU A 166 3.49 -7.52 -13.32
CA GLU A 166 3.02 -8.88 -13.63
C GLU A 166 1.67 -9.19 -12.99
N ALA A 167 1.44 -8.75 -11.76
CA ALA A 167 0.20 -9.00 -11.08
C ALA A 167 -0.95 -8.15 -11.62
N GLN A 168 -0.68 -6.91 -12.03
CA GLN A 168 -1.67 -6.08 -12.72
C GLN A 168 -2.06 -6.68 -14.06
N ARG A 169 -1.09 -7.22 -14.81
CA ARG A 169 -1.38 -7.98 -16.03
C ARG A 169 -2.31 -9.16 -15.75
N LYS A 170 -2.04 -9.96 -14.71
CA LYS A 170 -2.92 -11.05 -14.27
C LYS A 170 -4.32 -10.57 -13.88
N GLN A 171 -4.45 -9.38 -13.30
CA GLN A 171 -5.76 -8.78 -13.01
C GLN A 171 -6.53 -8.41 -14.30
N VAL A 172 -5.85 -7.80 -15.27
CA VAL A 172 -6.44 -7.48 -16.60
C VAL A 172 -6.87 -8.76 -17.31
N GLU A 173 -6.03 -9.79 -17.32
CA GLU A 173 -6.34 -11.10 -17.91
C GLU A 173 -7.57 -11.74 -17.26
N ALA A 174 -7.63 -11.77 -15.92
CA ALA A 174 -8.78 -12.33 -15.20
C ALA A 174 -10.08 -11.54 -15.48
N LEU A 175 -10.04 -10.21 -15.48
CA LEU A 175 -11.18 -9.35 -15.79
C LEU A 175 -11.69 -9.56 -17.22
N THR A 176 -10.76 -9.65 -18.17
CA THR A 176 -11.08 -9.89 -19.58
C THR A 176 -11.73 -11.26 -19.76
N ALA A 177 -11.19 -12.30 -19.10
CA ALA A 177 -11.75 -13.64 -19.12
C ALA A 177 -13.18 -13.68 -18.52
N LEU A 178 -13.43 -12.94 -17.43
CA LEU A 178 -14.77 -12.80 -16.87
C LEU A 178 -15.73 -12.11 -17.85
N ALA A 179 -15.31 -11.00 -18.47
CA ALA A 179 -16.12 -10.27 -19.44
C ALA A 179 -16.56 -11.15 -20.62
N GLN A 180 -15.60 -11.86 -21.22
CA GLN A 180 -15.85 -12.76 -22.35
C GLN A 180 -16.69 -13.97 -21.93
N GLY A 181 -16.43 -14.55 -20.76
CA GLY A 181 -17.22 -15.66 -20.23
C GLY A 181 -18.69 -15.30 -19.98
N LEU A 182 -18.96 -14.09 -19.46
CA LEU A 182 -20.31 -13.57 -19.29
C LEU A 182 -21.01 -13.33 -20.64
N GLU A 183 -20.31 -12.76 -21.61
CA GLU A 183 -20.86 -12.52 -22.96
C GLU A 183 -21.25 -13.83 -23.65
N ILE A 184 -20.38 -14.86 -23.57
CA ILE A 184 -20.65 -16.20 -24.12
C ILE A 184 -21.85 -16.83 -23.43
N LEU A 185 -21.90 -16.79 -22.09
CA LEU A 185 -23.01 -17.38 -21.33
C LEU A 185 -24.35 -16.75 -21.71
N LEU A 186 -24.40 -15.41 -21.73
CA LEU A 186 -25.63 -14.68 -22.05
C LEU A 186 -26.04 -14.84 -23.51
N SER A 187 -25.08 -14.91 -24.44
CA SER A 187 -25.37 -15.14 -25.86
C SER A 187 -25.86 -16.56 -26.14
N SER A 188 -25.28 -17.56 -25.49
CA SER A 188 -25.66 -18.97 -25.61
C SER A 188 -27.08 -19.22 -25.09
N SER A 189 -27.48 -18.50 -24.03
CA SER A 189 -28.83 -18.58 -23.46
C SER A 189 -29.95 -18.08 -24.40
N GLN A 190 -29.62 -17.34 -25.45
CA GLN A 190 -30.62 -16.84 -26.41
C GLN A 190 -31.00 -17.86 -27.48
N GLN A 191 -30.23 -18.95 -27.64
CA GLN A 191 -30.39 -19.90 -28.75
C GLN A 191 -31.04 -21.23 -28.34
N THR A 192 -31.11 -21.58 -27.06
CA THR A 192 -31.65 -22.86 -26.58
C THR A 192 -33.03 -22.70 -25.94
N SER A 193 -34.05 -23.33 -26.53
CA SER A 193 -35.46 -23.19 -26.14
C SER A 193 -35.90 -24.04 -24.92
N SER A 194 -34.97 -24.73 -24.24
CA SER A 194 -35.32 -25.74 -23.22
C SER A 194 -34.42 -25.80 -21.98
N ALA A 195 -33.38 -24.96 -21.88
CA ALA A 195 -32.58 -24.81 -20.66
C ALA A 195 -32.99 -23.54 -19.90
N GLU A 196 -32.91 -23.56 -18.57
CA GLU A 196 -33.10 -22.36 -17.73
C GLU A 196 -32.25 -21.21 -18.29
N LYS A 197 -32.93 -20.19 -18.81
CA LYS A 197 -32.27 -19.07 -19.46
C LYS A 197 -31.71 -18.15 -18.37
N ILE A 198 -30.40 -18.18 -18.19
CA ILE A 198 -29.72 -17.26 -17.28
C ILE A 198 -29.83 -15.85 -17.84
N ASP A 199 -30.56 -14.98 -17.15
CA ASP A 199 -30.68 -13.57 -17.51
C ASP A 199 -29.55 -12.74 -16.89
N ARG A 200 -29.18 -11.64 -17.54
CA ARG A 200 -28.24 -10.65 -17.01
C ARG A 200 -28.67 -10.17 -15.61
N ASN A 201 -29.98 -10.07 -15.38
CA ASN A 201 -30.51 -9.63 -14.09
C ASN A 201 -30.19 -10.58 -12.93
N GLU A 202 -29.84 -11.83 -13.20
CA GLU A 202 -29.52 -12.80 -12.14
C GLU A 202 -28.22 -12.48 -11.40
N PHE A 203 -27.32 -11.74 -12.05
CA PHE A 203 -26.05 -11.28 -11.47
C PHE A 203 -26.20 -10.00 -10.64
N ARG A 204 -27.35 -9.32 -10.70
CA ARG A 204 -27.53 -8.02 -10.06
C ARG A 204 -27.42 -8.09 -8.55
N ASN A 205 -26.72 -7.11 -7.98
CA ASN A 205 -26.44 -6.99 -6.54
C ASN A 205 -25.66 -8.17 -5.94
N LEU A 206 -25.02 -9.01 -6.76
CA LEU A 206 -24.08 -10.02 -6.28
C LEU A 206 -22.69 -9.41 -6.21
N ALA A 207 -21.96 -9.73 -5.14
CA ALA A 207 -20.55 -9.43 -5.04
C ALA A 207 -19.75 -10.57 -5.68
N VAL A 208 -18.72 -10.23 -6.43
CA VAL A 208 -17.84 -11.18 -7.12
C VAL A 208 -16.44 -11.05 -6.56
N ARG A 209 -15.82 -12.17 -6.24
CA ARG A 209 -14.39 -12.27 -5.99
C ARG A 209 -13.72 -13.06 -7.12
N LEU A 210 -12.90 -12.36 -7.89
CA LEU A 210 -12.25 -12.87 -9.08
C LEU A 210 -10.79 -13.22 -8.80
N TYR A 211 -10.36 -14.38 -9.27
CA TYR A 211 -9.00 -14.88 -9.13
C TYR A 211 -8.38 -15.16 -10.49
N HIS A 212 -7.11 -14.81 -10.64
CA HIS A 212 -6.29 -15.37 -11.71
C HIS A 212 -6.03 -16.87 -11.41
N PRO A 213 -5.99 -17.78 -12.40
CA PRO A 213 -5.81 -19.22 -12.17
C PRO A 213 -4.56 -19.56 -11.37
N GLU A 214 -3.45 -18.86 -11.62
CA GLU A 214 -2.19 -19.04 -10.89
C GLU A 214 -2.22 -18.48 -9.45
N GLY A 215 -3.15 -17.57 -9.15
CA GLY A 215 -3.33 -16.95 -7.84
C GLY A 215 -4.55 -17.46 -7.08
N ALA A 216 -5.24 -18.48 -7.62
CA ALA A 216 -6.42 -19.04 -7.01
C ALA A 216 -6.05 -19.83 -5.74
N PRO A 217 -6.77 -19.64 -4.62
CA PRO A 217 -6.57 -20.43 -3.41
C PRO A 217 -6.58 -21.94 -3.69
N LEU A 218 -5.70 -22.68 -3.02
CA LEU A 218 -5.72 -24.13 -3.03
C LEU A 218 -6.77 -24.64 -2.04
N VAL A 219 -7.53 -25.65 -2.45
CA VAL A 219 -8.49 -26.36 -1.63
C VAL A 219 -8.04 -27.80 -1.39
N THR A 220 -8.36 -28.31 -0.22
CA THR A 220 -8.01 -29.66 0.20
C THR A 220 -9.21 -30.57 -0.05
N VAL A 221 -9.07 -31.51 -0.98
CA VAL A 221 -10.14 -32.43 -1.39
C VAL A 221 -9.80 -33.84 -0.93
N GLY A 222 -10.75 -34.44 -0.20
CA GLY A 222 -10.71 -35.85 0.15
C GLY A 222 -11.17 -36.71 -1.02
N TYR A 223 -10.43 -37.75 -1.35
CA TYR A 223 -10.81 -38.74 -2.35
C TYR A 223 -10.58 -40.15 -1.81
N GLN A 224 -11.38 -41.10 -2.28
CA GLN A 224 -11.18 -42.50 -1.94
C GLN A 224 -10.26 -43.13 -2.99
N GLY A 225 -9.16 -43.73 -2.55
CA GLY A 225 -8.24 -44.49 -3.39
C GLY A 225 -8.88 -45.79 -3.85
N ASP A 226 -8.28 -46.40 -4.89
CA ASP A 226 -8.76 -47.66 -5.47
C ASP A 226 -8.72 -48.84 -4.47
N ASP A 227 -7.94 -48.71 -3.40
CA ASP A 227 -7.85 -49.63 -2.27
C ASP A 227 -8.86 -49.33 -1.14
N GLY A 228 -9.76 -48.36 -1.34
CA GLY A 228 -10.75 -47.92 -0.37
C GLY A 228 -10.20 -46.96 0.69
N THR A 229 -8.91 -46.60 0.64
CA THR A 229 -8.31 -45.67 1.61
C THR A 229 -8.74 -44.23 1.34
N PHE A 230 -9.01 -43.47 2.41
CA PHE A 230 -9.32 -42.05 2.27
C PHE A 230 -8.01 -41.26 2.19
N ASN A 231 -7.79 -40.64 1.04
CA ASN A 231 -6.63 -39.82 0.76
C ASN A 231 -7.05 -38.35 0.61
N VAL A 232 -6.07 -37.46 0.73
CA VAL A 232 -6.30 -36.02 0.66
C VAL A 232 -5.30 -35.42 -0.31
N ARG A 233 -5.78 -34.60 -1.24
CA ARG A 233 -4.94 -33.84 -2.18
C ARG A 233 -5.31 -32.37 -2.17
N THR A 234 -4.35 -31.53 -2.53
CA THR A 234 -4.59 -30.09 -2.73
C THR A 234 -4.78 -29.83 -4.22
N GLU A 235 -5.85 -29.12 -4.55
CA GLU A 235 -6.19 -28.75 -5.94
C GLU A 235 -6.56 -27.26 -5.98
N PRO A 236 -6.40 -26.56 -7.12
CA PRO A 236 -6.88 -25.19 -7.27
C PRO A 236 -8.38 -25.11 -7.02
N MET A 237 -8.85 -24.05 -6.36
CA MET A 237 -10.28 -23.86 -6.16
C MET A 237 -11.03 -23.77 -7.49
N GLU A 238 -12.23 -24.33 -7.53
CA GLU A 238 -13.17 -24.09 -8.61
C GLU A 238 -14.07 -22.90 -8.28
N SER A 239 -14.64 -22.29 -9.32
CA SER A 239 -15.64 -21.23 -9.16
C SER A 239 -16.85 -21.77 -8.39
N HIS A 240 -17.28 -21.06 -7.35
CA HIS A 240 -18.38 -21.48 -6.49
C HIS A 240 -19.08 -20.30 -5.81
N VAL A 241 -20.24 -20.57 -5.22
CA VAL A 241 -20.96 -19.60 -4.38
C VAL A 241 -20.49 -19.74 -2.95
N GLY A 242 -19.89 -18.69 -2.39
CA GLY A 242 -19.46 -18.64 -1.00
C GLY A 242 -20.64 -18.59 -0.02
N GLU A 243 -20.37 -18.86 1.25
CA GLU A 243 -21.40 -18.94 2.31
C GLU A 243 -22.13 -17.61 2.55
N THR A 244 -21.50 -16.48 2.21
CA THR A 244 -22.08 -15.13 2.33
C THR A 244 -22.78 -14.65 1.05
N GLY A 245 -22.88 -15.52 0.03
CA GLY A 245 -23.45 -15.19 -1.27
C GLY A 245 -22.51 -14.47 -2.22
N ILE A 246 -21.22 -14.35 -1.88
CA ILE A 246 -20.18 -13.86 -2.80
C ILE A 246 -19.90 -14.94 -3.86
N LEU A 247 -19.87 -14.56 -5.13
CA LEU A 247 -19.46 -15.44 -6.21
C LEU A 247 -17.94 -15.47 -6.27
N HIS A 248 -17.34 -16.63 -6.01
CA HIS A 248 -15.91 -16.82 -6.23
C HIS A 248 -15.69 -17.38 -7.63
N ILE A 249 -14.91 -16.68 -8.45
CA ILE A 249 -14.72 -17.01 -9.87
C ILE A 249 -13.23 -17.10 -10.19
N VAL A 250 -12.83 -18.16 -10.88
CA VAL A 250 -11.48 -18.30 -11.45
C VAL A 250 -11.51 -17.92 -12.93
N GLY A 251 -10.78 -16.86 -13.30
CA GLY A 251 -10.71 -16.32 -14.66
C GLY A 251 -9.73 -17.09 -15.53
N HIS A 252 -10.14 -18.26 -16.05
CA HIS A 252 -9.33 -19.07 -16.95
C HIS A 252 -9.07 -18.37 -18.30
N GLU A 253 -7.92 -18.65 -18.93
CA GLU A 253 -7.57 -18.16 -20.26
C GLU A 253 -8.61 -18.53 -21.33
N ASP A 254 -9.28 -19.69 -21.19
CA ASP A 254 -10.39 -20.10 -22.04
C ASP A 254 -11.72 -19.52 -21.54
N PRO A 255 -12.34 -18.57 -22.28
CA PRO A 255 -13.61 -17.96 -21.89
C PRO A 255 -14.77 -18.95 -21.81
N ASN A 256 -14.73 -20.05 -22.57
CA ASN A 256 -15.77 -21.07 -22.52
C ASN A 256 -15.77 -21.82 -21.18
N ARG A 257 -14.58 -22.01 -20.58
CA ARG A 257 -14.45 -22.61 -19.25
C ARG A 257 -15.03 -21.69 -18.18
N VAL A 258 -14.82 -20.37 -18.30
CA VAL A 258 -15.43 -19.37 -17.42
C VAL A 258 -16.95 -19.37 -17.58
N ALA A 259 -17.46 -19.34 -18.82
CA ALA A 259 -18.89 -19.40 -19.11
C ALA A 259 -19.55 -20.67 -18.54
N ALA A 260 -18.92 -21.84 -18.75
CA ALA A 260 -19.40 -23.11 -18.21
C ALA A 260 -19.38 -23.15 -16.68
N ALA A 261 -18.37 -22.54 -16.04
CA ALA A 261 -18.30 -22.42 -14.59
C ALA A 261 -19.41 -21.52 -14.05
N LEU A 262 -19.61 -20.34 -14.67
CA LEU A 262 -20.69 -19.41 -14.33
C LEU A 262 -22.08 -20.06 -14.45
N GLY A 263 -22.31 -20.82 -15.51
CA GLY A 263 -23.58 -21.51 -15.74
C GLY A 263 -23.88 -22.63 -14.74
N LYS A 264 -22.89 -23.09 -13.96
CA LYS A 264 -23.07 -24.09 -12.89
C LYS A 264 -23.33 -23.45 -11.52
N LEU A 265 -23.19 -22.14 -11.38
CA LEU A 265 -23.36 -21.46 -10.09
C LEU A 265 -24.84 -21.40 -9.72
N ASP A 266 -25.14 -21.69 -8.46
CA ASP A 266 -26.47 -21.51 -7.90
C ASP A 266 -26.72 -20.02 -7.58
N LEU A 267 -27.09 -19.25 -8.61
CA LEU A 267 -27.33 -17.81 -8.52
C LEU A 267 -28.51 -17.48 -7.58
N SER A 268 -29.51 -18.36 -7.51
CA SER A 268 -30.64 -18.19 -6.58
C SER A 268 -30.20 -18.25 -5.13
N ARG A 269 -29.36 -19.23 -4.77
CA ARG A 269 -28.73 -19.31 -3.45
C ARG A 269 -27.82 -18.11 -3.19
N ALA A 270 -27.01 -17.70 -4.17
CA ALA A 270 -26.14 -16.53 -4.03
C ALA A 270 -26.93 -15.26 -3.71
N GLN A 271 -28.05 -15.03 -4.40
CA GLN A 271 -28.93 -13.89 -4.15
C GLN A 271 -29.57 -13.94 -2.77
N LEU A 272 -30.04 -15.11 -2.32
CA LEU A 272 -30.62 -15.26 -0.99
C LEU A 272 -29.59 -14.96 0.10
N LEU A 273 -28.40 -15.56 0.01
CA LEU A 273 -27.32 -15.35 0.97
C LEU A 273 -26.82 -13.90 0.96
N SER A 274 -26.68 -13.29 -0.22
CA SER A 274 -26.32 -11.86 -0.35
C SER A 274 -27.35 -10.96 0.33
N LYS A 275 -28.66 -11.22 0.16
CA LYS A 275 -29.72 -10.48 0.86
C LYS A 275 -29.58 -10.59 2.38
N VAL A 276 -29.36 -11.79 2.91
CA VAL A 276 -29.19 -12.04 4.36
C VAL A 276 -27.94 -11.33 4.89
N SER A 277 -26.79 -11.51 4.23
CA SER A 277 -25.54 -10.83 4.58
C SER A 277 -25.69 -9.30 4.56
N SER A 278 -26.33 -8.75 3.52
CA SER A 278 -26.60 -7.31 3.41
C SER A 278 -27.51 -6.77 4.53
N PHE A 279 -28.48 -7.58 4.97
CA PHE A 279 -29.35 -7.24 6.10
C PHE A 279 -28.53 -7.10 7.38
N TRP A 280 -27.66 -8.06 7.70
CA TRP A 280 -26.81 -8.00 8.89
C TRP A 280 -25.88 -6.79 8.88
N VAL A 281 -25.17 -6.56 7.76
CA VAL A 281 -24.26 -5.40 7.64
C VAL A 281 -25.01 -4.08 7.80
N ARG A 282 -26.17 -3.93 7.16
CA ARG A 282 -27.01 -2.74 7.31
C ARG A 282 -27.46 -2.55 8.75
N ARG A 283 -27.96 -3.62 9.37
CA ARG A 283 -28.46 -3.59 10.75
C ARG A 283 -27.34 -3.26 11.74
N SER A 284 -26.13 -3.77 11.54
CA SER A 284 -24.98 -3.43 12.36
C SER A 284 -24.65 -1.94 12.29
N ARG A 285 -24.72 -1.30 11.11
CA ARG A 285 -24.47 0.15 10.98
C ARG A 285 -25.52 1.00 11.70
N GLU A 286 -26.79 0.63 11.57
CA GLU A 286 -27.89 1.30 12.28
C GLU A 286 -27.70 1.19 13.81
N LEU A 287 -27.40 -0.01 14.29
CA LEU A 287 -27.24 -0.29 15.71
C LEU A 287 -25.95 0.29 16.30
N ALA A 288 -24.86 0.37 15.54
CA ALA A 288 -23.63 1.04 15.97
C ALA A 288 -23.89 2.52 16.32
N THR A 289 -24.74 3.20 15.54
CA THR A 289 -25.13 4.59 15.80
C THR A 289 -25.93 4.70 17.10
N ALA A 290 -26.91 3.81 17.30
CA ALA A 290 -27.70 3.78 18.53
C ALA A 290 -26.85 3.44 19.76
N LEU A 291 -25.91 2.51 19.62
CA LEU A 291 -25.00 2.13 20.69
C LEU A 291 -24.05 3.26 21.06
N ARG A 292 -23.46 3.94 20.07
CA ARG A 292 -22.62 5.12 20.30
C ARG A 292 -23.33 6.14 21.17
N ALA A 293 -24.60 6.43 20.88
CA ALA A 293 -25.40 7.36 21.66
C ALA A 293 -25.69 6.83 23.08
N ALA A 294 -25.99 5.54 23.21
CA ALA A 294 -26.29 4.93 24.51
C ALA A 294 -25.08 4.86 25.46
N LEU A 295 -23.87 4.67 24.91
CA LEU A 295 -22.63 4.62 25.68
C LEU A 295 -21.95 6.00 25.81
N ALA A 296 -22.40 7.01 25.07
CA ALA A 296 -21.78 8.34 24.99
C ALA A 296 -20.26 8.28 24.68
N VAL A 297 -19.86 7.38 23.79
CA VAL A 297 -18.47 7.20 23.32
C VAL A 297 -18.22 7.94 22.01
N GLU A 298 -16.95 8.13 21.65
CA GLU A 298 -16.56 8.86 20.43
C GLU A 298 -17.06 8.15 19.16
N ASN A 299 -16.75 6.86 19.00
CA ASN A 299 -17.22 6.04 17.89
C ASN A 299 -17.46 4.59 18.32
N VAL A 300 -18.23 3.85 17.52
CA VAL A 300 -18.40 2.40 17.64
C VAL A 300 -18.02 1.75 16.32
N TRP A 301 -17.04 0.87 16.38
CA TRP A 301 -16.60 0.02 15.29
C TRP A 301 -16.90 -1.44 15.60
N PHE A 302 -16.99 -2.24 14.56
CA PHE A 302 -17.24 -3.67 14.70
C PHE A 302 -16.55 -4.44 13.59
N ASP A 303 -16.20 -5.68 13.89
CA ASP A 303 -15.69 -6.60 12.89
C ASP A 303 -16.81 -7.08 11.97
N ALA A 304 -16.82 -6.56 10.73
CA ALA A 304 -17.77 -6.96 9.69
C ALA A 304 -17.19 -7.99 8.70
N ARG A 305 -16.04 -8.62 9.02
CA ARG A 305 -15.35 -9.53 8.09
C ARG A 305 -16.14 -10.80 7.79
N SER A 306 -17.00 -11.24 8.70
CA SER A 306 -17.86 -12.39 8.53
C SER A 306 -19.30 -12.08 8.90
N GLU A 307 -20.23 -12.83 8.29
CA GLU A 307 -21.64 -12.77 8.65
C GLU A 307 -21.86 -13.16 10.12
N ASP A 308 -21.13 -14.18 10.61
CA ASP A 308 -21.20 -14.58 12.02
C ASP A 308 -20.81 -13.44 12.97
N ALA A 309 -19.74 -12.69 12.65
CA ALA A 309 -19.34 -11.54 13.44
C ALA A 309 -20.39 -10.43 13.43
N ALA A 310 -20.97 -10.13 12.26
CA ALA A 310 -22.05 -9.16 12.13
C ALA A 310 -23.31 -9.58 12.92
N ARG A 311 -23.68 -10.86 12.86
CA ARG A 311 -24.80 -11.43 13.62
C ARG A 311 -24.57 -11.33 15.13
N LYS A 312 -23.40 -11.77 15.61
CA LYS A 312 -23.01 -11.69 17.03
C LYS A 312 -23.03 -10.25 17.52
N PHE A 313 -22.51 -9.32 16.73
CA PHE A 313 -22.59 -7.89 17.00
C PHE A 313 -24.05 -7.43 17.17
N VAL A 314 -24.93 -7.71 16.20
CA VAL A 314 -26.34 -7.28 16.26
C VAL A 314 -27.05 -7.81 17.51
N LEU A 315 -26.85 -9.08 17.85
CA LEU A 315 -27.45 -9.70 19.03
C LEU A 315 -26.93 -9.05 20.32
N TRP A 316 -25.61 -8.85 20.40
CA TRP A 316 -24.97 -8.21 21.55
C TRP A 316 -25.44 -6.77 21.75
N VAL A 317 -25.44 -5.97 20.68
CA VAL A 317 -25.93 -4.58 20.74
C VAL A 317 -27.41 -4.54 21.14
N GLY A 318 -28.22 -5.49 20.66
CA GLY A 318 -29.60 -5.66 21.11
C GLY A 318 -29.70 -5.80 22.64
N ALA A 319 -28.93 -6.72 23.22
CA ALA A 319 -28.89 -6.93 24.66
C ALA A 319 -28.40 -5.71 25.46
N VAL A 320 -27.45 -4.94 24.91
CA VAL A 320 -26.97 -3.70 25.53
C VAL A 320 -28.06 -2.61 25.47
N LEU A 321 -28.69 -2.41 24.32
CA LEU A 321 -29.72 -1.39 24.11
C LEU A 321 -31.02 -1.69 24.85
N GLU A 322 -31.35 -2.96 25.11
CA GLU A 322 -32.44 -3.34 26.04
C GLU A 322 -32.22 -2.79 27.45
N LYS A 323 -30.97 -2.50 27.83
CA LYS A 323 -30.60 -1.91 29.13
C LYS A 323 -30.23 -0.43 29.03
N LYS A 324 -30.62 0.27 27.95
CA LYS A 324 -30.28 1.69 27.72
C LYS A 324 -30.62 2.61 28.89
N GLU A 325 -31.72 2.37 29.60
CA GLU A 325 -32.14 3.20 30.73
C GLU A 325 -31.21 2.99 31.94
N ASN A 326 -30.83 1.74 32.20
CA ASN A 326 -29.86 1.42 33.24
C ASN A 326 -28.47 1.98 32.90
N LEU A 327 -28.08 1.95 31.62
CA LEU A 327 -26.85 2.59 31.16
C LEU A 327 -26.91 4.11 31.37
N ALA A 328 -28.00 4.76 30.97
CA ALA A 328 -28.16 6.21 31.15
C ALA A 328 -28.10 6.62 32.63
N VAL A 329 -28.77 5.86 33.51
CA VAL A 329 -28.73 6.09 34.96
C VAL A 329 -27.33 5.82 35.52
N GLY A 330 -26.69 4.72 35.12
CA GLY A 330 -25.37 4.34 35.63
C GLY A 330 -24.26 5.28 35.17
N LEU A 331 -24.33 5.77 33.93
CA LEU A 331 -23.35 6.69 33.37
C LEU A 331 -23.55 8.13 33.86
N LEU A 332 -24.71 8.50 34.40
CA LEU A 332 -25.00 9.84 34.95
C LEU A 332 -24.63 10.99 33.98
N GLY A 333 -24.82 10.77 32.68
CA GLY A 333 -24.49 11.76 31.63
C GLY A 333 -22.99 11.88 31.30
N ARG A 334 -22.13 11.01 31.83
CA ARG A 334 -20.71 10.92 31.45
C ARG A 334 -20.57 10.55 29.97
N GLY A 335 -19.70 11.27 29.27
CA GLY A 335 -19.22 10.91 27.94
C GLY A 335 -17.77 10.47 27.99
N TYR A 336 -17.35 9.67 27.01
CA TYR A 336 -16.00 9.10 26.94
C TYR A 336 -15.35 9.47 25.61
N ALA A 337 -14.09 9.89 25.67
CA ALA A 337 -13.29 10.27 24.51
C ALA A 337 -12.75 9.08 23.70
N PHE A 338 -12.79 7.86 24.25
CA PHE A 338 -12.35 6.67 23.52
C PHE A 338 -13.44 6.16 22.56
N SER A 339 -12.98 5.42 21.56
CA SER A 339 -13.84 4.66 20.65
C SER A 339 -13.99 3.21 21.13
N VAL A 340 -15.06 2.53 20.74
CA VAL A 340 -15.33 1.12 21.08
C VAL A 340 -15.16 0.26 19.84
N LEU A 341 -14.40 -0.83 19.91
CA LEU A 341 -14.30 -1.84 18.86
C LEU A 341 -14.90 -3.15 19.35
N VAL A 342 -15.95 -3.61 18.68
CA VAL A 342 -16.63 -4.85 19.05
C VAL A 342 -16.16 -6.01 18.15
N HIS A 343 -15.70 -7.11 18.74
CA HIS A 343 -15.17 -8.29 18.02
C HIS A 343 -15.68 -9.61 18.61
N SER A 344 -15.54 -10.69 17.84
CA SER A 344 -15.99 -12.05 18.20
C SER A 344 -14.82 -13.02 18.38
N ASP A 345 -13.64 -12.50 18.74
CA ASP A 345 -12.44 -13.31 18.98
C ASP A 345 -12.47 -13.92 20.38
N ASP A 346 -12.73 -15.22 20.47
CA ASP A 346 -12.84 -15.94 21.75
C ASP A 346 -11.50 -16.03 22.50
N SER A 347 -10.36 -15.81 21.82
CA SER A 347 -9.03 -15.83 22.44
C SER A 347 -8.66 -14.51 23.15
N SER A 348 -9.41 -13.45 22.87
CA SER A 348 -9.19 -12.12 23.43
C SER A 348 -9.93 -11.93 24.77
N PRO A 349 -9.44 -11.04 25.65
CA PRO A 349 -10.13 -10.66 26.88
C PRO A 349 -11.53 -10.07 26.60
N LEU A 350 -12.40 -10.11 27.60
CA LEU A 350 -13.78 -9.64 27.49
C LEU A 350 -13.88 -8.12 27.21
N LEU A 351 -12.98 -7.37 27.86
CA LEU A 351 -12.79 -5.93 27.74
C LEU A 351 -11.29 -5.66 27.79
N ASP A 352 -10.78 -4.86 26.87
CA ASP A 352 -9.36 -4.46 26.84
C ASP A 352 -9.20 -3.08 26.23
N PHE A 353 -8.50 -2.18 26.94
CA PHE A 353 -8.30 -0.82 26.48
C PHE A 353 -6.90 -0.67 25.88
N ILE A 354 -6.83 -0.32 24.60
CA ILE A 354 -5.58 -0.10 23.88
C ILE A 354 -5.26 1.39 23.87
N GLU A 355 -4.40 1.81 24.80
CA GLU A 355 -3.99 3.20 25.01
C GLU A 355 -3.49 3.88 23.74
N SER A 356 -2.62 3.21 22.97
CA SER A 356 -2.00 3.76 21.76
C SER A 356 -2.99 4.11 20.65
N SER A 357 -4.16 3.48 20.65
CA SER A 357 -5.22 3.72 19.66
C SER A 357 -6.46 4.40 20.24
N SER A 358 -6.52 4.55 21.57
CA SER A 358 -7.68 5.05 22.32
C SER A 358 -8.95 4.23 22.04
N VAL A 359 -8.80 2.91 21.98
CA VAL A 359 -9.88 1.97 21.64
C VAL A 359 -10.14 1.00 22.78
N LEU A 360 -11.38 0.97 23.26
CA LEU A 360 -11.88 -0.11 24.10
C LEU A 360 -12.35 -1.26 23.22
N GLN A 361 -11.60 -2.36 23.23
CA GLN A 361 -12.01 -3.62 22.64
C GLN A 361 -13.04 -4.32 23.52
N VAL A 362 -14.14 -4.76 22.91
CA VAL A 362 -15.26 -5.41 23.59
C VAL A 362 -15.64 -6.67 22.84
N ARG A 363 -15.62 -7.80 23.55
CA ARG A 363 -16.05 -9.07 22.96
C ARG A 363 -17.58 -9.13 22.86
N THR A 364 -18.12 -9.77 21.81
CA THR A 364 -19.57 -9.86 21.54
C THR A 364 -20.37 -10.69 22.55
N ASP A 365 -19.72 -11.35 23.51
CA ASP A 365 -20.36 -12.04 24.63
C ASP A 365 -20.25 -11.28 25.95
N CYS A 366 -19.70 -10.05 25.95
CA CYS A 366 -19.58 -9.19 27.13
C CYS A 366 -20.97 -8.83 27.69
N PRO A 367 -21.32 -9.24 28.93
CA PRO A 367 -22.65 -8.91 29.46
C PRO A 367 -22.77 -7.39 29.69
N PRO A 368 -23.92 -6.75 29.40
CA PRO A 368 -24.09 -5.31 29.52
C PRO A 368 -23.71 -4.73 30.90
N LYS A 369 -23.91 -5.51 31.97
CA LYS A 369 -23.52 -5.12 33.34
C LYS A 369 -22.00 -5.00 33.53
N HIS A 370 -21.21 -5.81 32.85
CA HIS A 370 -19.74 -5.76 32.95
C HIS A 370 -19.20 -4.57 32.15
N LEU A 371 -19.77 -4.30 30.96
CA LEU A 371 -19.45 -3.10 30.20
C LEU A 371 -19.74 -1.84 31.02
N LEU A 372 -20.95 -1.75 31.62
CA LEU A 372 -21.28 -0.62 32.49
C LEU A 372 -20.33 -0.52 33.69
N ALA A 373 -20.01 -1.63 34.34
CA ALA A 373 -19.09 -1.65 35.48
C ALA A 373 -17.70 -1.14 35.11
N PHE A 374 -17.17 -1.50 33.93
CA PHE A 374 -15.91 -0.94 33.43
C PHE A 374 -16.01 0.57 33.21
N MET A 375 -17.06 1.01 32.50
CA MET A 375 -17.21 2.43 32.16
C MET A 375 -17.26 3.32 33.41
N VAL A 376 -17.94 2.89 34.47
CA VAL A 376 -18.04 3.66 35.73
C VAL A 376 -16.90 3.41 36.71
N SER A 377 -15.93 2.56 36.37
CA SER A 377 -14.78 2.26 37.23
C SER A 377 -13.64 3.25 37.03
N GLU A 378 -12.68 3.25 37.96
CA GLU A 378 -11.41 3.99 37.83
C GLU A 378 -10.67 3.65 36.52
N ALA A 379 -10.75 2.41 36.03
CA ALA A 379 -10.15 2.02 34.75
C ALA A 379 -10.83 2.69 33.55
N GLY A 380 -12.15 2.87 33.60
CA GLY A 380 -12.91 3.59 32.58
C GLY A 380 -12.61 5.09 32.57
N GLU A 381 -12.44 5.68 33.75
CA GLU A 381 -12.02 7.07 33.91
C GLU A 381 -10.59 7.30 33.39
N LEU A 382 -9.64 6.43 33.76
CA LEU A 382 -8.27 6.49 33.23
C LEU A 382 -8.24 6.32 31.70
N ALA A 383 -9.03 5.40 31.15
CA ALA A 383 -9.15 5.23 29.70
C ALA A 383 -9.67 6.49 29.01
N HIS A 384 -10.62 7.20 29.62
CA HIS A 384 -11.12 8.48 29.12
C HIS A 384 -10.04 9.56 29.12
N GLU A 385 -9.30 9.71 30.22
CA GLU A 385 -8.21 10.68 30.35
C GLU A 385 -7.11 10.41 29.30
N THR A 386 -6.66 9.17 29.18
CA THR A 386 -5.67 8.75 28.18
C THR A 386 -6.17 9.01 26.75
N ALA A 387 -7.43 8.71 26.45
CA ALA A 387 -8.00 8.98 25.13
C ALA A 387 -8.07 10.49 24.82
N THR A 388 -8.37 11.31 25.82
CA THR A 388 -8.38 12.78 25.67
C THR A 388 -6.98 13.29 25.37
N LEU A 389 -5.97 12.84 26.12
CA LEU A 389 -4.57 13.20 25.88
C LEU A 389 -4.11 12.81 24.47
N VAL A 390 -4.43 11.59 24.01
CA VAL A 390 -4.08 11.12 22.67
C VAL A 390 -4.82 11.90 21.57
N ALA A 391 -6.06 12.33 21.82
CA ALA A 391 -6.79 13.18 20.88
C ALA A 391 -6.13 14.56 20.75
N ASP A 392 -5.71 15.15 21.87
CA ASP A 392 -5.02 16.44 21.89
C ASP A 392 -3.68 16.37 21.15
N THR A 393 -2.88 15.31 21.38
CA THR A 393 -1.59 15.15 20.66
C THR A 393 -1.79 14.91 19.16
N LYS A 394 -2.82 14.16 18.76
CA LYS A 394 -3.17 13.99 17.34
C LYS A 394 -3.62 15.29 16.69
N ALA A 395 -4.38 16.12 17.40
CA ALA A 395 -4.81 17.42 16.92
C ALA A 395 -3.62 18.37 16.75
N GLU A 396 -2.68 18.35 17.69
CA GLU A 396 -1.41 19.09 17.60
C GLU A 396 -0.57 18.64 16.39
N GLU A 397 -0.41 17.33 16.18
CA GLU A 397 0.30 16.78 15.02
C GLU A 397 -0.38 17.18 13.71
N ALA A 398 -1.70 17.04 13.61
CA ALA A 398 -2.44 17.44 12.41
C ALA A 398 -2.28 18.93 12.12
N ALA A 399 -2.33 19.79 13.15
CA ALA A 399 -2.11 21.23 13.00
C ALA A 399 -0.67 21.54 12.56
N ALA A 400 0.33 20.82 13.07
CA ALA A 400 1.73 20.98 12.68
C ALA A 400 1.96 20.57 11.21
N LEU A 401 1.44 19.43 10.77
CA LEU A 401 1.54 18.98 9.37
C LEU A 401 0.81 19.93 8.41
N GLU A 402 -0.33 20.47 8.83
CA GLU A 402 -1.07 21.46 8.07
C GLU A 402 -0.31 22.80 7.98
N ALA A 403 0.34 23.23 9.07
CA ALA A 403 1.19 24.41 9.06
C ALA A 403 2.38 24.25 8.10
N VAL A 404 3.01 23.07 8.05
CA VAL A 404 4.06 22.76 7.06
C VAL A 404 3.50 22.85 5.65
N ARG A 405 2.33 22.26 5.39
CA ARG A 405 1.69 22.30 4.08
C ARG A 405 1.49 23.74 3.62
N ASP A 406 0.91 24.57 4.48
CA ASP A 406 0.61 25.97 4.18
C ASP A 406 1.88 26.80 4.01
N ALA A 407 2.89 26.57 4.86
CA ALA A 407 4.16 27.30 4.80
C ALA A 407 4.92 27.02 3.49
N LEU A 408 4.97 25.75 3.05
CA LEU A 408 5.68 25.30 1.85
C LEU A 408 4.86 25.40 0.56
N GLY A 409 3.53 25.54 0.66
CA GLY A 409 2.62 25.48 -0.50
C GLY A 409 2.42 24.06 -1.05
N ALA A 410 2.79 23.04 -0.27
CA ALA A 410 2.66 21.63 -0.66
C ALA A 410 1.19 21.24 -0.86
N LYS A 411 0.94 20.21 -1.66
CA LYS A 411 -0.41 19.64 -1.88
C LYS A 411 -0.87 18.85 -0.66
N HIS A 412 0.00 18.00 -0.12
CA HIS A 412 -0.25 17.16 1.03
C HIS A 412 1.03 17.00 1.85
N VAL A 413 0.91 16.89 3.18
CA VAL A 413 2.00 16.53 4.08
C VAL A 413 1.49 15.41 4.97
N VAL A 414 2.23 14.31 5.06
CA VAL A 414 1.83 13.13 5.83
C VAL A 414 2.98 12.62 6.70
N ARG A 415 2.64 11.85 7.75
CA ARG A 415 3.59 11.06 8.52
C ARG A 415 3.62 9.62 8.01
N VAL A 416 4.81 9.05 7.90
CA VAL A 416 5.02 7.65 7.48
C VAL A 416 5.76 6.82 8.56
N CYS A 417 6.45 7.46 9.48
CA CYS A 417 7.16 6.78 10.57
C CYS A 417 6.23 6.26 11.69
N SER A 418 6.79 5.58 12.69
CA SER A 418 6.06 4.96 13.80
C SER A 418 5.35 5.97 14.70
N SER A 419 4.24 5.56 15.35
CA SER A 419 3.53 6.39 16.33
C SER A 419 4.38 6.78 17.54
N TYR A 420 5.42 6.00 17.86
CA TYR A 420 6.36 6.30 18.95
C TYR A 420 7.29 7.49 18.63
N ASP A 421 7.42 7.86 17.36
CA ASP A 421 8.28 8.95 16.90
C ASP A 421 7.52 10.29 16.75
N GLN A 422 6.31 10.39 17.31
CA GLN A 422 5.46 11.58 17.18
C GLN A 422 6.18 12.89 17.58
N HIS A 423 6.91 12.89 18.68
CA HIS A 423 7.70 14.05 19.11
C HIS A 423 8.71 14.50 18.05
N LYS A 424 9.39 13.55 17.38
CA LYS A 424 10.35 13.85 16.31
C LYS A 424 9.67 14.45 15.09
N VAL A 425 8.44 14.01 14.81
CA VAL A 425 7.63 14.55 13.71
C VAL A 425 7.21 15.99 14.00
N LEU A 426 6.81 16.30 15.24
CA LEU A 426 6.51 17.68 15.65
C LEU A 426 7.75 18.59 15.52
N GLU A 427 8.92 18.11 15.97
CA GLU A 427 10.18 18.85 15.82
C GLU A 427 10.60 19.03 14.35
N ALA A 428 10.39 18.02 13.51
CA ALA A 428 10.63 18.08 12.07
C ALA A 428 9.69 19.10 11.39
N ALA A 429 8.40 19.07 11.75
CA ALA A 429 7.40 19.99 11.24
C ALA A 429 7.73 21.44 11.63
N ALA A 430 8.11 21.69 12.88
CA ALA A 430 8.54 23.01 13.33
C ALA A 430 9.75 23.53 12.53
N ARG A 431 10.77 22.68 12.33
CA ARG A 431 11.94 23.02 11.50
C ARG A 431 11.58 23.32 10.05
N LEU A 432 10.65 22.56 9.46
CA LEU A 432 10.19 22.80 8.08
C LEU A 432 9.45 24.14 7.95
N VAL A 433 8.60 24.49 8.93
CA VAL A 433 7.90 25.78 8.95
C VAL A 433 8.90 26.94 9.08
N GLU A 434 9.89 26.83 9.97
CA GLU A 434 10.93 27.84 10.14
C GLU A 434 11.78 28.02 8.86
N ALA A 435 12.15 26.91 8.21
CA ALA A 435 12.95 26.92 7.00
C ALA A 435 12.16 27.28 5.73
N ALA A 436 10.82 27.32 5.78
CA ALA A 436 9.95 27.47 4.63
C ALA A 436 10.25 28.70 3.74
N PRO A 437 10.55 29.91 4.28
CA PRO A 437 10.87 31.06 3.44
C PRO A 437 12.11 30.83 2.56
N SER A 438 13.16 30.22 3.13
CA SER A 438 14.40 29.91 2.43
C SER A 438 14.19 28.78 1.41
N LEU A 439 13.45 27.73 1.79
CA LEU A 439 13.15 26.61 0.91
C LEU A 439 12.34 27.05 -0.31
N ARG A 440 11.32 27.89 -0.12
CA ARG A 440 10.49 28.42 -1.22
C ARG A 440 11.23 29.37 -2.15
N ALA A 441 12.25 30.05 -1.64
CA ALA A 441 13.12 30.87 -2.49
C ALA A 441 14.05 30.01 -3.36
N ALA A 442 14.35 28.78 -2.91
CA ALA A 442 15.30 27.88 -3.57
C ALA A 442 14.65 26.81 -4.47
N VAL A 443 13.43 26.38 -4.13
CA VAL A 443 12.70 25.27 -4.75
C VAL A 443 11.20 25.57 -4.73
N ASP A 444 10.54 25.40 -5.87
CA ASP A 444 9.07 25.45 -5.92
C ASP A 444 8.49 24.11 -5.45
N LEU A 445 7.92 24.11 -4.24
CA LEU A 445 7.26 22.93 -3.66
C LEU A 445 5.74 22.94 -3.88
N SER A 446 5.23 23.87 -4.69
CA SER A 446 3.80 23.97 -4.94
C SER A 446 3.26 22.74 -5.66
N GLY A 447 2.19 22.15 -5.12
CA GLY A 447 1.58 20.95 -5.71
C GLY A 447 2.26 19.61 -5.38
N ILE A 448 3.40 19.61 -4.70
CA ILE A 448 4.15 18.39 -4.29
C ILE A 448 3.51 17.76 -3.05
N SER A 449 3.55 16.43 -2.94
CA SER A 449 3.15 15.72 -1.72
C SER A 449 4.39 15.32 -0.92
N LEU A 450 4.44 15.69 0.36
CA LEU A 450 5.58 15.46 1.24
C LEU A 450 5.22 14.41 2.30
N ALA A 451 6.21 13.62 2.68
CA ALA A 451 6.15 12.68 3.78
C ALA A 451 7.27 12.98 4.79
N ILE A 452 6.95 13.02 6.08
CA ILE A 452 7.94 12.99 7.15
C ILE A 452 8.17 11.52 7.51
N ASP A 453 9.40 11.06 7.32
CA ASP A 453 9.80 9.65 7.33
C ASP A 453 11.16 9.46 8.03
N ASP A 454 11.81 8.32 7.85
CA ASP A 454 13.16 8.01 8.37
C ASP A 454 14.30 8.23 7.35
N CYS A 455 13.97 8.58 6.09
CA CYS A 455 14.96 8.83 5.05
C CYS A 455 14.48 9.78 3.95
N TYR A 456 15.43 10.19 3.11
CA TYR A 456 15.11 10.83 1.84
C TYR A 456 14.79 9.78 0.80
N ASP A 457 13.60 9.89 0.20
CA ASP A 457 13.17 9.01 -0.89
C ASP A 457 12.16 9.72 -1.78
N VAL A 458 12.07 9.30 -3.04
CA VAL A 458 11.01 9.72 -3.96
C VAL A 458 10.22 8.48 -4.32
N TRP A 459 8.98 8.45 -3.87
CA TRP A 459 8.13 7.31 -4.09
C TRP A 459 7.60 7.32 -5.53
N GLU A 460 7.36 6.13 -6.08
CA GLU A 460 6.68 5.96 -7.36
C GLU A 460 5.30 6.67 -7.42
N SER A 461 4.73 6.97 -6.25
CA SER A 461 3.47 7.73 -6.11
C SER A 461 3.62 9.25 -6.23
N GLY A 462 4.84 9.78 -6.37
CA GLY A 462 5.14 11.21 -6.41
C GLY A 462 5.21 11.88 -5.03
N PHE A 463 5.32 11.09 -3.95
CA PHE A 463 5.65 11.62 -2.62
C PHE A 463 7.16 11.80 -2.47
N ILE A 464 7.56 12.85 -1.77
CA ILE A 464 8.95 13.04 -1.35
C ILE A 464 9.02 12.82 0.16
N SER A 465 9.74 11.78 0.58
CA SER A 465 10.06 11.54 1.98
C SER A 465 11.23 12.42 2.43
N ILE A 466 11.09 13.00 3.62
CA ILE A 466 12.09 13.78 4.32
C ILE A 466 12.30 13.13 5.68
N PRO A 467 13.56 12.78 6.07
CA PRO A 467 13.82 12.17 7.35
C PRO A 467 13.49 13.14 8.47
N PHE A 468 12.86 12.70 9.56
CA PHE A 468 12.48 13.57 10.67
C PHE A 468 13.68 14.27 11.32
N ASP A 469 14.91 13.77 11.20
CA ASP A 469 16.13 14.33 11.78
C ASP A 469 16.96 15.19 10.81
N PHE A 470 16.39 15.57 9.67
CA PHE A 470 17.07 16.36 8.64
C PHE A 470 17.74 17.65 9.15
N SER A 471 18.88 18.02 8.55
CA SER A 471 19.48 19.34 8.73
C SER A 471 19.01 20.31 7.64
N ILE A 472 18.84 21.59 7.98
CA ILE A 472 18.41 22.62 7.01
C ILE A 472 19.47 22.81 5.91
N SER A 473 20.76 22.68 6.26
CA SER A 473 21.87 22.78 5.31
C SER A 473 21.86 21.68 4.26
N ASP A 474 21.36 20.49 4.60
CA ASP A 474 21.34 19.34 3.68
C ASP A 474 20.01 19.23 2.94
N LEU A 475 18.90 19.73 3.50
CA LEU A 475 17.58 19.61 2.91
C LEU A 475 17.46 20.33 1.56
N GLN A 476 17.96 21.57 1.46
CA GLN A 476 17.89 22.35 0.23
C GLN A 476 18.62 21.68 -0.95
N PRO A 477 19.91 21.28 -0.84
CA PRO A 477 20.60 20.61 -1.94
C PRO A 477 19.97 19.25 -2.30
N GLN A 478 19.42 18.51 -1.33
CA GLN A 478 18.72 17.26 -1.59
C GLN A 478 17.41 17.48 -2.37
N LEU A 479 16.58 18.45 -1.97
CA LEU A 479 15.35 18.76 -2.70
C LEU A 479 15.62 19.29 -4.11
N GLN A 480 16.69 20.07 -4.30
CA GLN A 480 17.10 20.51 -5.64
C GLN A 480 17.56 19.35 -6.52
N ALA A 481 18.30 18.38 -5.97
CA ALA A 481 18.70 17.18 -6.70
C ALA A 481 17.50 16.31 -7.10
N LEU A 482 16.50 16.19 -6.22
CA LEU A 482 15.30 15.38 -6.48
C LEU A 482 14.31 16.02 -7.46
N LEU A 483 14.38 17.35 -7.66
CA LEU A 483 13.41 18.12 -8.45
C LEU A 483 13.98 18.77 -9.71
N ALA A 484 15.27 18.60 -10.00
CA ALA A 484 15.88 19.18 -11.20
C ALA A 484 15.34 18.51 -12.48
N PRO A 485 14.84 19.29 -13.47
CA PRO A 485 14.52 18.75 -14.79
C PRO A 485 15.80 18.36 -15.54
N PRO A 486 15.74 17.39 -16.47
CA PRO A 486 16.89 17.06 -17.31
C PRO A 486 17.34 18.30 -18.09
N ALA A 487 18.64 18.59 -18.06
CA ALA A 487 19.20 19.73 -18.77
C ALA A 487 18.94 19.57 -20.28
N GLN A 488 18.09 20.45 -20.84
CA GLN A 488 17.90 20.58 -22.28
C GLN A 488 19.24 20.83 -22.96
N GLU A 489 19.61 19.92 -23.86
CA GLU A 489 20.73 20.11 -24.78
C GLU A 489 20.55 21.41 -25.55
N ALA A 490 21.56 22.27 -25.45
CA ALA A 490 21.67 23.50 -26.19
C ALA A 490 21.60 23.23 -27.69
N ALA A 491 20.72 23.96 -28.37
CA ALA A 491 20.61 24.03 -29.81
C ALA A 491 21.98 24.29 -30.46
N VAL A 492 22.54 23.26 -31.09
CA VAL A 492 23.61 23.43 -32.07
C VAL A 492 22.98 23.87 -33.38
N SER A 493 23.04 25.18 -33.60
CA SER A 493 22.90 25.81 -34.90
C SER A 493 23.89 25.20 -35.90
N LEU A 494 23.38 24.48 -36.89
CA LEU A 494 24.11 24.17 -38.12
C LEU A 494 23.45 24.90 -39.28
N THR A 495 24.16 25.93 -39.72
CA THR A 495 24.03 26.57 -41.02
C THR A 495 24.48 25.60 -42.11
N SER A 496 23.63 25.28 -43.08
CA SER A 496 24.06 25.18 -44.47
C SER A 496 22.89 25.40 -45.46
N ASP A 497 23.12 26.43 -46.25
CA ASP A 497 22.51 26.87 -47.49
C ASP A 497 22.00 25.78 -48.46
N GLY A 498 20.98 26.16 -49.25
CA GLY A 498 21.00 25.81 -50.68
C GLY A 498 19.78 25.12 -51.31
N SER A 499 18.80 25.94 -51.72
CA SER A 499 18.04 25.85 -52.98
C SER A 499 16.77 24.95 -53.09
N GLY A 500 15.64 25.61 -53.40
CA GLY A 500 14.89 25.28 -54.63
C GLY A 500 13.43 24.80 -54.52
N ARG A 501 12.51 25.70 -54.92
CA ARG A 501 11.20 25.48 -55.58
C ARG A 501 9.91 25.19 -54.76
N ARG A 502 9.13 26.26 -54.58
CA ARG A 502 7.78 26.51 -55.18
C ARG A 502 6.78 25.32 -55.28
N ARG A 503 5.64 25.36 -54.57
CA ARG A 503 4.33 25.93 -55.00
C ARG A 503 3.17 25.61 -54.03
N ASN A 504 2.35 26.65 -53.77
CA ASN A 504 0.88 26.72 -53.61
C ASN A 504 0.20 25.81 -52.56
N GLY A 505 -0.42 26.33 -51.49
CA GLY A 505 -1.71 27.07 -51.45
C GLY A 505 -2.76 26.11 -50.86
N VAL A 506 -3.57 26.40 -49.83
CA VAL A 506 -4.66 27.39 -49.75
C VAL A 506 -5.27 27.33 -48.31
N ALA A 507 -5.67 28.51 -47.78
CA ALA A 507 -6.66 28.83 -46.71
C ALA A 507 -6.50 28.17 -45.32
N ALA A 508 -6.33 28.85 -44.17
CA ALA A 508 -6.85 30.12 -43.64
C ALA A 508 -8.38 30.24 -43.62
N ASN A 509 -8.99 29.97 -42.46
CA ASN A 509 -10.01 30.85 -41.91
C ASN A 509 -10.13 30.71 -40.39
N ALA A 510 -9.82 31.82 -39.72
CA ALA A 510 -10.16 32.09 -38.33
C ALA A 510 -11.53 32.76 -38.30
N ILE A 511 -12.38 32.42 -37.32
CA ILE A 511 -13.43 33.31 -36.83
C ILE A 511 -13.48 33.19 -35.30
N ALA A 512 -13.17 34.31 -34.66
CA ALA A 512 -13.44 34.58 -33.25
C ALA A 512 -14.94 34.92 -33.04
N VAL A 513 -15.42 34.85 -31.79
CA VAL A 513 -16.18 35.91 -31.09
C VAL A 513 -16.82 35.33 -29.82
N ALA A 514 -16.22 35.68 -28.68
CA ALA A 514 -16.78 36.40 -27.52
C ALA A 514 -18.08 35.96 -26.79
N PRO A 515 -18.27 36.42 -25.53
CA PRO A 515 -18.92 35.67 -24.45
C PRO A 515 -20.39 36.05 -24.23
N THR A 516 -21.14 35.19 -23.56
CA THR A 516 -22.42 35.57 -22.94
C THR A 516 -22.60 34.94 -21.57
N THR A 517 -22.70 35.83 -20.59
CA THR A 517 -23.14 35.59 -19.23
C THR A 517 -24.64 35.28 -19.19
N LYS A 518 -25.04 34.32 -18.35
CA LYS A 518 -26.34 34.36 -17.66
C LYS A 518 -26.25 33.61 -16.33
N LEU A 519 -26.40 34.40 -15.25
CA LEU A 519 -26.69 33.95 -13.90
C LEU A 519 -27.95 33.07 -13.88
N LEU A 520 -27.96 32.02 -13.04
CA LEU A 520 -29.03 31.82 -12.04
C LEU A 520 -28.70 30.66 -11.07
N ARG A 521 -28.75 31.03 -9.77
CA ARG A 521 -29.02 30.23 -8.56
C ARG A 521 -27.99 29.19 -8.11
N ARG A 522 -27.04 29.70 -7.31
CA ARG A 522 -26.42 29.00 -6.17
C ARG A 522 -27.51 28.38 -5.28
N ARG A 523 -27.54 27.05 -5.19
CA ARG A 523 -27.93 26.33 -3.97
C ARG A 523 -26.66 25.75 -3.38
N SER A 524 -26.35 26.21 -2.18
CA SER A 524 -25.32 25.70 -1.28
C SER A 524 -25.57 24.22 -0.98
N PHE A 525 -24.59 23.37 -1.28
CA PHE A 525 -24.39 22.11 -0.58
C PHE A 525 -22.89 22.04 -0.23
N ILE A 526 -22.63 22.08 1.07
CA ILE A 526 -21.32 21.92 1.66
C ILE A 526 -20.98 20.42 1.63
N ASP A 527 -19.88 20.13 0.94
CA ASP A 527 -18.85 19.12 1.17
C ASP A 527 -19.19 17.82 1.95
N ASP A 528 -19.35 16.73 1.18
CA ASP A 528 -19.43 15.32 1.64
C ASP A 528 -18.12 14.54 1.32
N SER A 529 -17.07 15.23 0.84
CA SER A 529 -15.87 14.61 0.27
C SER A 529 -14.71 14.41 1.26
N VAL A 530 -14.73 15.13 2.38
CA VAL A 530 -13.76 14.99 3.49
C VAL A 530 -14.05 13.76 4.36
N VAL A 531 -15.30 13.32 4.45
CA VAL A 531 -15.73 12.17 5.28
C VAL A 531 -15.27 10.81 4.71
N ARG A 532 -15.07 10.69 3.39
CA ARG A 532 -14.69 9.41 2.75
C ARG A 532 -13.20 9.09 2.76
N ARG A 533 -12.31 10.08 2.97
CA ARG A 533 -10.85 9.85 3.07
C ARG A 533 -10.42 9.28 4.43
N SER A 534 -11.22 9.49 5.48
CA SER A 534 -10.94 9.04 6.85
C SER A 534 -11.09 7.51 7.05
N VAL A 535 -12.05 6.88 6.36
CA VAL A 535 -12.30 5.43 6.45
C VAL A 535 -11.15 4.61 5.82
N THR A 536 -10.40 5.19 4.89
CA THR A 536 -9.29 4.53 4.18
C THR A 536 -7.99 4.51 5.00
N GLN A 537 -7.79 5.49 5.90
CA GLN A 537 -6.65 5.53 6.82
C GLN A 537 -6.83 4.55 8.01
N GLN A 538 -8.08 4.34 8.44
CA GLN A 538 -8.43 3.38 9.50
C GLN A 538 -8.25 1.90 9.11
N ARG A 539 -8.41 1.53 7.83
CA ARG A 539 -8.13 0.15 7.36
C ARG A 539 -6.63 -0.19 7.30
N ARG A 540 -5.75 0.81 7.08
CA ARG A 540 -4.29 0.57 6.94
C ARG A 540 -3.59 0.35 8.28
N LEU A 541 -4.06 0.98 9.37
CA LEU A 541 -3.53 0.73 10.73
C LEU A 541 -4.00 -0.61 11.34
N MET A 542 -5.19 -1.09 10.97
CA MET A 542 -5.68 -2.42 11.42
C MET A 542 -4.90 -3.59 10.81
N HIS A 543 -4.17 -3.39 9.70
CA HIS A 543 -3.34 -4.42 9.08
C HIS A 543 -1.94 -4.53 9.72
N ALA A 544 -1.42 -3.45 10.33
CA ALA A 544 -0.17 -3.51 11.11
C ALA A 544 -0.32 -4.37 12.38
N PHE A 545 -1.54 -4.45 12.93
CA PHE A 545 -1.84 -5.26 14.12
C PHE A 545 -1.97 -6.77 13.87
N LYS A 546 -2.18 -7.22 12.62
CA LYS A 546 -2.29 -8.65 12.31
C LYS A 546 -0.92 -9.34 12.19
N VAL A 547 0.15 -8.59 11.97
CA VAL A 547 1.51 -9.14 11.76
C VAL A 547 2.22 -9.45 13.09
N SER A 548 1.82 -8.84 14.21
CA SER A 548 2.38 -9.13 15.53
C SER A 548 1.92 -10.48 16.12
N ASN A 549 0.76 -10.99 15.70
CA ASN A 549 0.12 -12.18 16.29
C ASN A 549 0.44 -13.51 15.59
N LEU A 550 1.36 -13.54 14.61
CA LEU A 550 1.91 -14.77 14.05
C LEU A 550 3.23 -15.23 14.71
N CYS A 551 3.77 -14.45 15.66
CA CYS A 551 4.95 -14.82 16.44
C CYS A 551 4.60 -15.30 17.85
N ARG A 552 3.75 -16.32 17.98
CA ARG A 552 3.69 -17.18 19.18
C ARG A 552 2.95 -18.48 18.84
N GLY A 553 3.72 -19.49 18.43
CA GLY A 553 3.20 -20.83 18.17
C GLY A 553 4.31 -21.86 17.95
N SER A 554 4.74 -22.48 19.04
CA SER A 554 5.38 -23.81 19.12
C SER A 554 6.88 -23.96 18.79
N VAL A 555 7.70 -23.99 19.84
CA VAL A 555 8.76 -25.00 19.97
C VAL A 555 8.58 -25.68 21.31
N SER A 556 7.90 -26.83 21.31
CA SER A 556 7.96 -27.80 22.39
C SER A 556 8.79 -28.97 21.89
N SER A 557 10.04 -29.07 22.36
CA SER A 557 10.83 -30.29 22.27
C SER A 557 10.99 -30.89 23.67
N ILE A 558 10.35 -32.05 23.81
CA ILE A 558 10.48 -33.07 24.85
C ILE A 558 11.98 -33.45 24.95
N VAL A 559 12.55 -33.78 26.13
CA VAL A 559 12.82 -35.17 26.55
C VAL A 559 13.59 -35.26 27.90
N PHE A 560 13.07 -36.13 28.80
CA PHE A 560 13.64 -36.84 29.99
C PHE A 560 14.14 -36.02 31.21
N LYS A 561 13.95 -36.43 32.48
CA LYS A 561 13.82 -37.77 33.08
C LYS A 561 13.37 -37.68 34.56
N LYS A 562 12.76 -38.77 35.05
CA LYS A 562 12.83 -39.41 36.38
C LYS A 562 11.61 -39.35 37.32
N ILE A 563 11.10 -40.58 37.50
CA ILE A 563 10.23 -41.22 38.50
C ILE A 563 8.74 -41.07 38.22
#